data_AF-A0A6J2JEJ0-F1
#
_entry.id   AF-A0A6J2JEJ0-F1
#
_cell.length_a   1.000
_cell.length_b   1.000
_cell.length_c   1.000
_cell.angle_alpha   90.00
_cell.angle_beta   90.00
_cell.angle_gamma   90.00
#
_symmetry.space_group_name_H-M   'P 1'
#
loop_
_entity.id
_entity.type
_entity.pdbx_description
1 polymer ?
#
loop_
_entity_poly.entity_id
_entity_poly.type
_entity_poly.pdbx_seq_one_letter_code
_entity_poly.pdbx_strand_id
1 'polypeptide(L)'
;MREMSKTDKRDFEDRYSACFVDFGLKTVTGLLIGSMMGSFFLRGYKKWPMYIGGGLGFGMAYSNCENSLNDYLLAMNPKPCSIKLV
;
A
#
# COMPACT_ATOMS: atom_id res chain seq x y z
N MET A 1 5.57 21.54 -15.42
CA MET A 1 5.67 20.16 -14.89
C MET A 1 6.65 20.20 -13.73
N ARG A 2 6.33 19.65 -12.55
CA ARG A 2 7.25 19.65 -11.40
C ARG A 2 8.48 18.79 -11.75
N GLU A 3 9.68 19.34 -11.67
CA GLU A 3 10.91 18.54 -11.75
C GLU A 3 11.14 17.87 -10.39
N MET A 4 10.95 16.55 -10.34
CA MET A 4 11.23 15.71 -9.18
C MET A 4 12.75 15.47 -9.09
N SER A 5 13.38 15.75 -7.94
CA SER A 5 14.82 15.57 -7.80
C SER A 5 15.22 14.09 -7.82
N LYS A 6 16.43 13.75 -8.27
CA LYS A 6 16.88 12.34 -8.33
C LYS A 6 16.84 11.62 -6.98
N THR A 7 17.13 12.32 -5.88
CA THR A 7 17.05 11.75 -4.52
C THR A 7 15.61 11.42 -4.18
N ASP A 8 14.73 12.40 -4.34
CA ASP A 8 13.31 12.29 -4.04
C ASP A 8 12.61 11.16 -4.81
N LYS A 9 13.00 10.95 -6.07
CA LYS A 9 12.51 9.82 -6.87
C LYS A 9 12.91 8.47 -6.26
N ARG A 10 14.13 8.32 -5.72
CA ARG A 10 14.56 7.05 -5.10
C ARG A 10 13.78 6.76 -3.83
N ASP A 11 13.61 7.77 -2.98
CA ASP A 11 12.88 7.64 -1.71
C ASP A 11 11.40 7.28 -1.95
N PHE A 12 10.80 7.83 -3.01
CA PHE A 12 9.45 7.44 -3.44
C PHE A 12 9.39 5.97 -3.89
N GLU A 13 10.31 5.53 -4.75
CA GLU A 13 10.36 4.15 -5.26
C GLU A 13 10.61 3.12 -4.14
N ASP A 14 11.46 3.44 -3.16
CA ASP A 14 11.73 2.57 -2.00
C ASP A 14 10.48 2.41 -1.12
N ARG A 15 9.74 3.50 -0.86
CA ARG A 15 8.50 3.45 -0.08
C ARG A 15 7.38 2.72 -0.83
N TYR A 16 7.27 2.97 -2.14
CA TYR A 16 6.30 2.32 -3.00
C TYR A 16 6.55 0.80 -3.07
N SER A 17 7.80 0.39 -3.26
CA SER A 17 8.17 -1.02 -3.31
C SER A 17 7.92 -1.74 -1.98
N ALA A 18 8.23 -1.11 -0.84
CA ALA A 18 7.92 -1.65 0.48
C ALA A 18 6.40 -1.86 0.68
N CYS A 19 5.59 -0.87 0.27
CA CYS A 19 4.14 -0.98 0.30
C CYS A 19 3.59 -2.11 -0.59
N PHE A 20 4.14 -2.26 -1.80
CA PHE A 20 3.73 -3.34 -2.71
C PHE A 20 4.01 -4.73 -2.12
N VAL A 21 5.16 -4.88 -1.46
CA VAL A 21 5.53 -6.12 -0.77
C VAL A 21 4.61 -6.38 0.42
N ASP A 22 4.32 -5.38 1.25
CA ASP A 22 3.44 -5.50 2.42
C ASP A 22 2.00 -5.89 2.01
N PHE A 23 1.53 -5.30 0.91
CA PHE A 23 0.24 -5.62 0.30
C PHE A 23 0.17 -7.07 -0.19
N GLY A 24 1.19 -7.53 -0.91
CA GLY A 24 1.30 -8.92 -1.33
C GLY A 24 1.28 -9.86 -0.12
N LEU A 25 2.08 -9.56 0.90
CA LEU A 25 2.17 -10.35 2.13
C LEU A 25 0.84 -10.43 2.89
N LYS A 26 0.18 -9.30 3.15
CA LYS A 26 -1.11 -9.27 3.87
C LYS A 26 -2.22 -9.97 3.10
N THR A 27 -2.26 -9.78 1.79
CA THR A 27 -3.29 -10.41 0.94
C THR A 27 -3.08 -11.92 0.87
N VAL A 28 -1.85 -12.38 0.62
CA VAL A 28 -1.53 -13.83 0.56
C VAL A 28 -1.74 -14.49 1.91
N THR A 29 -1.30 -13.85 3.00
CA THR A 29 -1.50 -14.36 4.36
C THR A 29 -2.98 -14.45 4.70
N GLY A 30 -3.78 -13.41 4.40
CA GLY A 30 -5.23 -13.41 4.58
C GLY A 30 -5.95 -14.49 3.76
N LEU A 31 -5.50 -14.73 2.53
CA LEU A 31 -6.02 -15.81 1.68
C LEU A 31 -5.67 -17.20 2.22
N LEU A 32 -4.44 -17.41 2.69
CA LEU A 32 -4.01 -18.68 3.28
C LEU A 32 -4.81 -19.00 4.55
N ILE A 33 -4.90 -18.04 5.47
CA ILE A 33 -5.65 -18.20 6.72
C ILE A 33 -7.14 -18.39 6.42
N GLY A 34 -7.73 -17.58 5.53
CA GLY A 34 -9.12 -17.72 5.13
C GLY A 34 -9.41 -19.05 4.43
N SER A 35 -8.46 -19.59 3.66
CA SER A 35 -8.53 -20.91 3.05
C SER A 35 -8.49 -22.03 4.08
N MET A 36 -7.58 -21.96 5.05
CA MET A 36 -7.46 -22.96 6.12
C MET A 36 -8.70 -22.94 7.03
N MET A 37 -9.19 -21.77 7.44
CA MET A 37 -10.42 -21.64 8.22
C MET A 37 -11.65 -22.08 7.44
N GLY A 38 -11.76 -21.71 6.15
CA GLY A 38 -12.85 -22.14 5.28
C GLY A 38 -12.90 -23.67 5.13
N SER A 39 -11.74 -24.29 4.94
CA SER A 39 -11.63 -25.75 4.78
C SER A 39 -11.90 -26.51 6.07
N PHE A 40 -11.44 -25.99 7.23
CA PHE A 40 -11.52 -26.67 8.52
C PHE A 40 -12.85 -26.44 9.27
N PHE A 41 -13.36 -25.20 9.30
CA PHE A 41 -14.57 -24.85 10.07
C PHE A 41 -15.85 -24.83 9.23
N LEU A 42 -15.76 -24.53 7.93
CA LEU A 42 -16.93 -24.29 7.07
C LEU A 42 -17.07 -25.40 6.04
N ARG A 43 -17.42 -26.60 6.52
CA ARG A 43 -17.74 -27.83 5.77
C ARG A 43 -17.90 -27.63 4.24
N GLY A 44 -16.76 -27.65 3.54
CA GLY A 44 -16.62 -27.85 2.09
C GLY A 44 -16.93 -26.70 1.12
N TYR A 45 -17.88 -25.78 1.41
CA TYR A 45 -18.51 -24.99 0.33
C TYR A 45 -18.46 -23.47 0.45
N LYS A 46 -17.96 -22.89 1.54
CA LYS A 46 -17.95 -21.43 1.72
C LYS A 46 -16.56 -20.84 1.52
N LYS A 47 -16.29 -20.37 0.31
CA LYS A 47 -15.11 -19.58 -0.09
C LYS A 47 -15.10 -18.16 0.48
N TRP A 48 -16.21 -17.71 1.08
CA TRP A 48 -16.37 -16.37 1.66
C TRP A 48 -15.28 -15.93 2.65
N PRO A 49 -14.75 -16.80 3.55
CA PRO A 49 -13.66 -16.43 4.46
C PRO A 49 -12.35 -16.11 3.73
N MET A 50 -12.11 -16.75 2.58
CA MET A 50 -10.95 -16.49 1.75
C MET A 50 -11.05 -15.07 1.16
N TYR A 51 -12.20 -14.73 0.58
CA TYR A 51 -12.45 -13.39 0.04
C TYR A 51 -12.44 -12.31 1.11
N ILE A 52 -13.00 -12.57 2.29
CA ILE A 52 -12.97 -11.62 3.41
C ILE A 52 -11.55 -11.47 3.97
N GLY A 53 -10.83 -12.56 4.20
CA GLY A 53 -9.46 -12.51 4.69
C GLY A 53 -8.52 -11.76 3.72
N GLY A 54 -8.64 -12.06 2.43
CA GLY A 54 -7.90 -11.35 1.38
C GLY A 54 -8.30 -9.87 1.27
N GLY A 55 -9.60 -9.57 1.25
CA GLY A 55 -10.11 -8.20 1.14
C GLY A 55 -9.77 -7.30 2.32
N LEU A 56 -9.83 -7.83 3.56
CA LEU A 56 -9.41 -7.10 4.76
C LEU A 56 -7.90 -6.85 4.77
N GLY A 57 -7.09 -7.86 4.40
CA GLY A 57 -5.64 -7.71 4.28
C GLY A 57 -5.25 -6.65 3.25
N PHE A 58 -5.90 -6.69 2.09
CA PHE A 58 -5.75 -5.69 1.02
C PHE A 58 -6.11 -4.29 1.51
N GLY A 59 -7.28 -4.11 2.12
CA GLY A 59 -7.77 -2.80 2.55
C GLY A 59 -6.85 -2.15 3.58
N MET A 60 -6.37 -2.93 4.55
CA MET A 60 -5.39 -2.44 5.53
C MET A 60 -4.05 -2.08 4.89
N ALA A 61 -3.56 -2.87 3.94
CA ALA A 61 -2.31 -2.53 3.26
C ALA A 61 -2.44 -1.24 2.44
N TYR A 62 -3.56 -1.07 1.73
CA TYR A 62 -3.83 0.11 0.92
C TYR A 62 -3.91 1.39 1.78
N SER A 63 -4.65 1.39 2.88
CA SER A 63 -4.79 2.58 3.72
C SER A 63 -3.48 3.01 4.39
N ASN A 64 -2.66 2.05 4.83
CA ASN A 64 -1.34 2.34 5.38
C ASN A 64 -0.40 2.92 4.32
N CYS A 65 -0.46 2.39 3.10
CA CYS A 65 0.35 2.85 1.98
C CYS A 65 -0.03 4.25 1.51
N GLU A 66 -1.34 4.49 1.33
CA GLU A 66 -1.88 5.80 0.97
C GLU A 66 -1.45 6.86 1.97
N ASN A 67 -1.58 6.56 3.27
CA ASN A 67 -1.16 7.48 4.32
C ASN A 67 0.36 7.77 4.29
N SER A 68 1.20 6.74 4.09
CA SER A 68 2.65 6.91 4.04
C SER A 68 3.12 7.70 2.81
N LEU A 69 2.51 7.44 1.65
CA LEU A 69 2.82 8.16 0.42
C LEU A 69 2.31 9.60 0.49
N ASN A 70 1.10 9.81 1.01
CA ASN A 70 0.53 11.14 1.15
C ASN A 70 1.33 12.02 2.12
N ASP A 71 1.77 11.47 3.26
CA ASP A 71 2.64 12.18 4.20
C ASP A 71 3.96 12.61 3.53
N TYR A 72 4.57 11.70 2.77
CA TYR A 72 5.78 11.98 2.00
C TYR A 72 5.56 13.08 0.92
N LEU A 73 4.45 13.01 0.20
CA LEU A 73 4.09 14.00 -0.82
C LEU A 73 3.78 15.39 -0.23
N LEU A 74 3.21 15.45 0.97
CA LEU A 74 2.92 16.71 1.67
C LEU A 74 4.18 17.32 2.31
N ALA A 75 5.10 16.48 2.79
CA ALA A 75 6.41 16.90 3.29
C ALA A 75 7.30 17.49 2.18
N MET A 76 7.08 17.09 0.93
CA MET A 76 7.61 17.74 -0.27
C MET A 76 6.93 19.07 -0.59
N ASN A 77 6.86 20.00 0.37
CA ASN A 77 6.41 21.35 0.07
C ASN A 77 7.30 21.95 -1.03
N PRO A 78 6.71 22.54 -2.08
CA PRO A 78 7.47 23.04 -3.22
C PRO A 78 8.46 24.11 -2.74
N LYS A 79 9.70 24.03 -3.24
CA LYS A 79 10.66 25.13 -3.10
C LYS A 79 9.94 26.43 -3.45
N PRO A 80 10.02 27.49 -2.62
CA PRO A 80 9.39 28.76 -2.96
C PRO A 80 9.87 29.16 -4.35
N CYS A 81 8.92 29.40 -5.25
CA CYS A 81 9.22 29.84 -6.59
C CYS A 81 9.98 31.15 -6.43
N SER A 82 11.30 31.13 -6.62
CA SER A 82 12.11 32.34 -6.67
C SER A 82 11.77 33.02 -7.99
N ILE A 83 10.65 33.74 -7.99
CA ILE A 83 10.31 34.69 -9.05
C ILE A 83 11.41 35.75 -8.96
N LYS A 84 12.43 35.59 -9.80
CA LYS A 84 13.42 36.64 -10.07
C LYS A 84 12.63 37.76 -10.76
N LEU A 85 12.10 38.68 -9.96
CA LEU A 85 11.70 40.00 -10.43
C LEU A 85 12.96 40.67 -10.97
N VAL A 86 13.07 40.68 -12.29
CA VAL A 86 13.90 41.61 -13.07
C VAL A 86 12.94 42.56 -13.75
#